data_AF-A0A6X7PP07-F1
#
_entry.id   AF-A0A6X7PP07-F1
#
_cell.length_a   1.000
_cell.length_b   1.000
_cell.length_c   1.000
_cell.angle_alpha   90.00
_cell.angle_beta   90.00
_cell.angle_gamma   90.00
#
_symmetry.space_group_name_H-M   'P 1'
#
loop_
_entity.id
_entity.type
_entity.pdbx_description
1 polymer ?
#
loop_
_entity_poly.entity_id
_entity_poly.type
_entity_poly.pdbx_seq_one_letter_code
_entity_poly.pdbx_strand_id
1 'polypeptide(L)' 'MTKKSEKENDRIQISAFWLSERQSPYAYNFLKKNALTHRGEQISLIRSAITTGLVLNNLFPELSSFINGL' A
#
# COMPACT_ATOMS: atom_id res chain seq x y z
N MET A 1 -40.81 -12.30 -5.50
CA MET A 1 -39.96 -11.19 -5.00
C MET A 1 -38.57 -11.73 -4.72
N THR A 2 -37.66 -11.63 -5.68
CA THR A 2 -36.25 -12.00 -5.50
C THR A 2 -35.56 -10.89 -4.73
N LYS A 3 -35.19 -11.15 -3.47
CA LYS A 3 -34.31 -10.26 -2.70
C LYS A 3 -32.98 -10.15 -3.47
N LYS A 4 -32.73 -9.01 -4.11
CA LYS A 4 -31.36 -8.60 -4.45
C LYS A 4 -30.63 -8.52 -3.12
N SER A 5 -29.81 -9.51 -2.79
CA SER A 5 -28.73 -9.27 -1.84
C SER A 5 -27.82 -8.28 -2.55
N GLU A 6 -27.92 -7.01 -2.17
CA GLU A 6 -26.84 -6.07 -2.40
C GLU A 6 -25.57 -6.80 -1.95
N LYS A 7 -24.64 -7.03 -2.88
CA LYS A 7 -23.29 -7.46 -2.52
C LYS A 7 -22.80 -6.42 -1.54
N GLU A 8 -22.89 -6.70 -0.25
CA GLU A 8 -22.25 -5.88 0.79
C GLU A 8 -20.85 -5.60 0.31
N ASN A 9 -20.41 -4.35 0.42
CA ASN A 9 -19.08 -3.91 0.02
C ASN A 9 -18.02 -4.86 0.60
N ASP A 10 -17.62 -5.85 -0.20
CA ASP A 10 -16.68 -6.87 0.22
C ASP A 10 -15.33 -6.18 0.35
N ARG A 11 -14.85 -6.07 1.59
CA ARG A 11 -13.68 -5.28 1.94
C ARG A 11 -12.68 -6.20 2.61
N ILE A 12 -11.47 -6.24 2.07
CA ILE A 12 -10.34 -6.91 2.69
C ILE A 12 -9.64 -5.90 3.61
N GLN A 13 -9.52 -6.25 4.89
CA GLN A 13 -8.69 -5.51 5.83
C GLN A 13 -7.24 -5.99 5.69
N ILE A 14 -6.33 -5.05 5.40
CA ILE A 14 -4.89 -5.32 5.43
C ILE A 14 -4.38 -4.87 6.80
N SER A 15 -3.83 -5.80 7.58
CA SER A 15 -3.20 -5.51 8.87
C SER A 15 -2.05 -4.53 8.69
N ALA A 16 -1.94 -3.56 9.61
CA ALA A 16 -0.81 -2.63 9.62
C ALA A 16 0.48 -3.43 9.78
N PHE A 17 1.37 -3.34 8.79
CA PHE A 17 2.70 -3.92 8.86
C PHE A 17 3.73 -2.85 9.26
N TRP A 18 4.79 -3.28 9.92
CA TRP A 18 5.94 -2.42 10.19
C TRP A 18 6.84 -2.39 8.95
N LEU A 19 7.32 -1.20 8.61
CA LEU A 19 8.29 -1.01 7.55
C LEU A 19 9.61 -0.54 8.16
N SER A 20 10.68 -1.27 7.89
CA SER A 20 12.03 -0.86 8.28
C SER A 20 12.83 -0.33 7.09
N GLU A 21 13.81 0.53 7.38
CA GLU A 21 14.73 1.05 6.36
C GLU A 21 15.47 -0.06 5.60
N ARG A 22 15.80 -1.18 6.27
CA ARG A 22 16.46 -2.32 5.64
C ARG A 22 15.59 -3.03 4.60
N GLN A 23 14.27 -3.03 4.77
CA GLN A 23 13.32 -3.70 3.86
C GLN A 23 12.92 -2.81 2.69
N SER A 24 12.78 -1.51 2.93
CA SER A 24 12.52 -0.55 1.87
C SER A 24 13.09 0.81 2.24
N PRO A 25 14.33 1.11 1.84
CA PRO A 25 14.97 2.39 2.11
C PRO A 25 14.14 3.55 1.57
N TYR A 26 13.55 3.39 0.38
CA TYR A 26 12.73 4.43 -0.24
C TYR A 26 11.47 4.74 0.56
N ALA A 27 10.63 3.74 0.83
CA ALA A 27 9.34 3.96 1.49
C ALA A 27 9.52 4.38 2.95
N TYR A 28 10.53 3.86 3.66
CA TYR A 28 10.85 4.31 5.01
C TYR A 28 11.21 5.79 5.04
N ASN A 29 12.14 6.22 4.19
CA ASN A 29 12.58 7.61 4.14
C ASN A 29 11.47 8.55 3.66
N PHE A 30 10.66 8.11 2.70
CA PHE A 30 9.51 8.88 2.23
C PHE A 30 8.51 9.13 3.37
N LEU A 31 8.09 8.09 4.10
CA LEU A 31 7.12 8.22 5.19
C LEU A 31 7.67 8.97 6.40
N LYS A 32 8.98 8.86 6.66
CA LYS A 32 9.64 9.57 7.77
C LYS A 32 9.85 11.06 7.48
N LYS A 33 10.17 11.43 6.22
CA LYS A 33 10.40 12.82 5.81
C LYS A 33 9.11 13.59 5.57
N ASN A 34 8.11 12.93 5.01
CA ASN A 34 6.80 13.53 4.86
C ASN A 34 6.08 13.38 6.20
N ALA A 35 6.13 14.42 7.04
CA ALA A 35 5.25 14.55 8.18
C ALA A 35 3.82 14.72 7.66
N LEU A 36 3.20 13.61 7.26
CA LEU A 36 1.84 13.57 6.76
C LEU A 36 0.95 13.92 7.96
N THR A 37 0.56 15.19 8.06
CA THR A 37 -0.09 15.78 9.23
C THR A 37 -1.48 15.23 9.49
N HIS A 38 -2.13 14.65 8.48
CA HIS A 38 -3.47 14.08 8.59
C HIS A 38 -3.48 12.56 8.39
N ARG A 39 -3.95 11.84 9.43
CA ARG A 39 -4.08 10.37 9.42
C ARG A 39 -4.90 9.83 8.24
N GLY A 40 -5.92 10.56 7.78
CA GLY A 40 -6.73 10.17 6.63
C GLY A 40 -5.95 10.17 5.31
N GLU A 41 -5.10 11.17 5.09
CA GLU A 41 -4.25 11.28 3.92
C GLU A 41 -3.19 10.17 3.90
N GLN A 42 -2.61 9.87 5.06
CA GLN A 42 -1.69 8.73 5.22
C GLN A 42 -2.33 7.42 4.77
N ILE A 43 -3.54 7.14 5.24
CA ILE A 43 -4.27 5.91 4.90
C ILE A 43 -4.59 5.85 3.41
N SER A 44 -5.00 6.97 2.81
CA SER A 44 -5.30 7.05 1.37
C SER A 44 -4.04 6.80 0.52
N LEU A 45 -2.92 7.41 0.91
CA LEU A 45 -1.64 7.26 0.24
C LEU A 45 -1.12 5.82 0.32
N ILE A 46 -1.11 5.22 1.52
CA ILE A 46 -0.66 3.84 1.72
C ILE A 46 -1.52 2.87 0.90
N ARG A 47 -2.84 3.07 0.88
CA ARG A 47 -3.74 2.24 0.07
C ARG A 47 -3.40 2.36 -1.42
N SER A 48 -3.20 3.57 -1.92
CA SER A 48 -2.85 3.81 -3.33
C SER A 48 -1.50 3.19 -3.70
N ALA A 49 -0.51 3.30 -2.80
CA ALA A 49 0.81 2.71 -2.97
C ALA A 49 0.78 1.18 -2.97
N ILE A 50 0.05 0.54 -2.05
CA ILE A 50 -0.10 -0.93 -2.01
C ILE A 50 -0.78 -1.42 -3.29
N THR A 51 -1.88 -0.77 -3.70
CA THR A 51 -2.65 -1.20 -4.88
C THR A 51 -1.79 -1.10 -6.14
N THR A 52 -1.09 0.02 -6.31
CA THR A 52 -0.15 0.22 -7.43
C THR A 52 1.01 -0.77 -7.36
N GLY A 53 1.59 -0.98 -6.19
CA GLY A 53 2.70 -1.91 -5.97
C GLY A 53 2.33 -3.34 -6.32
N LEU A 54 1.11 -3.80 -6.02
CA LEU A 54 0.64 -5.13 -6.40
C LEU A 54 0.49 -5.29 -7.92
N VAL A 55 -0.07 -4.28 -8.60
CA VAL A 55 -0.17 -4.28 -10.08
C VAL A 55 1.22 -4.33 -10.70
N LEU A 56 2.13 -3.48 -10.23
CA LEU A 56 3.50 -3.41 -10.74
C LEU A 56 4.27 -4.69 -10.46
N ASN A 57 4.14 -5.28 -9.27
CA ASN A 57 4.79 -6.54 -8.92
C ASN A 57 4.34 -7.69 -9.84
N ASN A 58 3.08 -7.68 -10.29
CA ASN A 58 2.58 -8.67 -11.23
C ASN A 58 3.14 -8.47 -12.66
N LEU A 59 3.53 -7.24 -13.03
CA LEU A 59 4.10 -6.92 -14.34
C LEU A 59 5.63 -7.03 -14.36
N PHE A 60 6.28 -6.58 -13.28
CA PHE A 60 7.73 -6.47 -13.12
C PHE A 60 8.11 -6.84 -11.67
N PRO A 61 8.23 -8.14 -11.33
CA PRO A 61 8.51 -8.59 -9.96
C PRO A 61 9.79 -8.01 -9.36
N GLU A 62 10.80 -7.78 -10.20
CA GLU A 62 12.13 -7.27 -9.82
C GLU A 62 12.16 -5.76 -9.56
N LEU A 63 11.08 -5.03 -9.90
CA LEU A 63 11.02 -3.58 -9.80
C LEU A 63 11.17 -3.10 -8.34
N SER A 64 10.63 -3.86 -7.40
CA SER A 64 10.75 -3.53 -5.98
C SER A 64 12.20 -3.55 -5.50
N SER A 65 12.96 -4.59 -5.87
CA SER A 65 14.40 -4.71 -5.64
C SER A 65 15.17 -3.58 -6.33
N PHE A 66 14.86 -3.32 -7.61
CA PHE A 66 15.50 -2.25 -8.37
C PHE A 66 15.35 -0.87 -7.71
N ILE A 67 14.13 -0.49 -7.29
CA ILE A 67 13.86 0.79 -6.63
C ILE A 67 14.58 0.89 -5.28
N ASN A 68 14.66 -0.22 -4.55
CA ASN A 68 15.23 -0.24 -3.20
C ASN A 68 16.75 -0.52 -3.19
N GLY A 69 17.36 -0.85 -4.34
CA GLY A 69 18.76 -1.25 -4.44
C GLY A 69 19.06 -2.55 -3.68
N LEU A 70 18.11 -3.49 -3.67
CA LEU A 70 18.15 -4.76 -2.95
C LEU A 70 18.37 -5.96 -3.88
#